data_AF-A6USV8-F1
#
_entry.id   AF-A6USV8-F1
#
_cell.length_a   1.000
_cell.length_b   1.000
_cell.length_c   1.000
_cell.angle_alpha   90.00
_cell.angle_beta   90.00
_cell.angle_gamma   90.00
#
_symmetry.space_group_name_H-M   'P 1'
#
loop_
_entity.id
_entity.type
_entity.pdbx_description
1 polymer ?
#
loop_
_entity_poly.entity_id
_entity_poly.type
_entity_poly.pdbx_seq_one_letter_code
_entity_poly.pdbx_strand_id
1 'polypeptide(L)'
;MLNVEEYFKNKSKLERNYEFHISKKTLSYESHAKSLVNAHVDKAKHNLSFVNNNLKYPEYNDWSVVGLYYAAYHAALSLLAKKNFISKSHNATVVFLIRHYTKEFSEKDIQLIDELLITKKDLAFYTALRSERQNASYSTDIMFGQNKVRELLKKTVEFVNKVDDILEEI
;
A
#
# COMPACT_ATOMS: atom_id res chain seq x y z
N MET A 1 -9.02 3.92 13.12
CA MET A 1 -7.91 3.96 12.14
C MET A 1 -6.81 3.03 12.62
N LEU A 2 -6.15 2.29 11.72
CA LEU A 2 -5.02 1.43 12.11
C LEU A 2 -3.87 2.31 12.60
N ASN A 3 -3.42 2.13 13.84
CA ASN A 3 -2.27 2.88 14.36
C ASN A 3 -0.96 2.18 13.95
N VAL A 4 -0.43 2.56 12.78
CA VAL A 4 0.82 2.01 12.24
C VAL A 4 1.98 2.18 13.22
N GLU A 5 2.02 3.27 13.99
CA GLU A 5 3.12 3.53 14.92
C GLU A 5 3.29 2.46 15.98
N GLU A 6 2.20 1.83 16.43
CA GLU A 6 2.25 0.80 17.45
C GLU A 6 3.00 -0.44 16.98
N TYR A 7 2.96 -0.75 15.69
CA TYR A 7 3.70 -1.86 15.12
C TYR A 7 5.19 -1.56 15.01
N PHE A 8 5.58 -0.32 14.72
CA PHE A 8 6.98 0.12 14.72
C PHE A 8 7.59 0.18 16.13
N LYS A 9 6.78 0.37 17.18
CA LYS A 9 7.25 0.44 18.56
C LYS A 9 7.24 -0.90 19.29
N ASN A 10 6.62 -1.95 18.72
CA ASN A 10 6.39 -3.21 19.42
C ASN A 10 6.46 -4.41 18.46
N LYS A 11 7.67 -4.99 18.33
CA LYS A 11 7.94 -6.19 17.50
C LYS A 11 7.02 -7.36 17.88
N SER A 12 6.80 -7.63 19.16
CA SER A 12 5.91 -8.71 19.62
C SER A 12 4.45 -8.49 19.22
N LYS A 13 4.00 -7.24 19.10
CA LYS A 13 2.66 -6.92 18.57
C LYS A 13 2.60 -7.12 17.06
N LEU A 14 3.63 -6.69 16.33
CA LEU A 14 3.76 -6.93 14.89
C LEU A 14 3.69 -8.43 14.57
N GLU A 15 4.55 -9.24 15.18
CA GLU A 15 4.59 -10.69 14.93
C GLU A 15 3.27 -11.38 15.30
N ARG A 16 2.68 -11.05 16.46
CA ARG A 16 1.36 -11.60 16.82
C ARG A 16 0.27 -11.28 15.79
N ASN A 17 0.28 -10.07 15.23
CA ASN A 17 -0.69 -9.69 14.19
C ASN A 17 -0.38 -10.37 12.86
N TYR A 18 0.90 -10.55 12.53
CA TYR A 18 1.31 -11.30 11.35
C TYR A 18 0.80 -12.75 11.42
N GLU A 19 1.08 -13.45 12.52
CA GLU A 19 0.60 -14.82 12.76
C GLU A 19 -0.93 -14.93 12.82
N PHE A 20 -1.59 -13.92 13.41
CA PHE A 20 -3.05 -13.84 13.36
C PHE A 20 -3.56 -13.79 11.91
N HIS A 21 -2.96 -12.99 11.04
CA HIS A 21 -3.39 -12.88 9.66
C HIS A 21 -3.10 -14.15 8.83
N ILE A 22 -2.00 -14.84 9.12
CA ILE A 22 -1.68 -16.16 8.56
C ILE A 22 -2.71 -17.21 9.00
N SER A 23 -2.97 -17.33 10.30
CA SER A 23 -3.93 -18.32 10.84
C SER A 23 -5.35 -18.12 10.32
N LYS A 24 -5.75 -16.86 10.06
CA LYS A 24 -7.04 -16.51 9.46
C LYS A 24 -7.08 -16.62 7.93
N LYS A 25 -5.97 -16.99 7.27
CA LYS A 25 -5.84 -17.03 5.80
C LYS A 25 -6.19 -15.72 5.10
N THR A 26 -6.04 -14.61 5.83
CA THR A 26 -6.16 -13.24 5.28
C THR A 26 -4.84 -12.72 4.74
N LEU A 27 -3.75 -13.38 5.13
CA LEU A 27 -2.43 -13.38 4.51
C LEU A 27 -2.08 -14.85 4.27
N SER A 28 -1.55 -15.20 3.11
CA SER A 28 -1.24 -16.60 2.80
C SER A 28 -0.07 -16.70 1.83
N TYR A 29 0.79 -17.68 2.03
CA TYR A 29 1.80 -18.06 1.04
C TYR A 29 1.11 -18.78 -0.11
N GLU A 30 1.42 -18.39 -1.34
CA GLU A 30 0.97 -19.05 -2.57
C GLU A 30 2.12 -19.10 -3.57
N SER A 31 2.48 -20.31 -4.00
CA SER A 31 3.62 -20.56 -4.90
C SER A 31 3.51 -19.85 -6.25
N HIS A 32 2.28 -19.58 -6.71
CA HIS A 32 2.00 -18.92 -7.97
C HIS A 32 1.93 -17.39 -7.84
N ALA A 33 1.99 -16.83 -6.62
CA ALA A 33 1.77 -15.40 -6.40
C ALA A 33 2.83 -14.54 -7.10
N LYS A 34 4.06 -15.01 -7.27
CA LYS A 34 5.11 -14.26 -8.00
C LYS A 34 4.72 -13.95 -9.46
N SER A 35 3.89 -14.78 -10.09
CA SER A 35 3.36 -14.50 -11.44
C SER A 35 2.40 -13.30 -11.48
N LEU A 36 1.87 -12.88 -10.33
CA LEU A 36 0.92 -11.77 -10.20
C LEU A 36 1.61 -10.40 -10.01
N VAL A 37 2.94 -10.36 -9.86
CA VAL A 37 3.69 -9.10 -9.63
C VAL A 37 3.35 -8.07 -10.71
N ASN A 38 3.55 -8.42 -11.99
CA ASN A 38 3.30 -7.51 -13.10
C ASN A 38 1.81 -7.17 -13.23
N ALA A 39 0.92 -8.15 -13.00
CA ALA A 39 -0.52 -7.89 -13.03
C ALA A 39 -0.95 -6.84 -11.97
N HIS A 40 -0.33 -6.84 -10.80
CA HIS A 40 -0.56 -5.82 -9.77
C HIS A 40 0.06 -4.47 -10.13
N VAL A 41 1.27 -4.43 -10.68
CA VAL A 41 1.91 -3.19 -11.17
C VAL A 41 1.06 -2.55 -12.28
N ASP A 42 0.64 -3.33 -13.27
CA ASP A 42 -0.21 -2.88 -14.37
C ASP A 42 -1.53 -2.34 -13.85
N LYS A 43 -2.14 -3.01 -12.85
CA LYS A 43 -3.37 -2.54 -12.23
C LYS A 43 -3.17 -1.24 -11.46
N ALA A 44 -2.03 -1.06 -10.78
CA ALA A 44 -1.68 0.19 -10.11
C ALA A 44 -1.54 1.35 -11.11
N LYS A 45 -0.82 1.13 -12.21
CA LYS A 45 -0.63 2.10 -13.31
C LYS A 45 -1.96 2.44 -14.00
N HIS A 46 -2.80 1.44 -14.24
CA HIS A 46 -4.14 1.64 -14.78
C HIS A 46 -5.00 2.53 -13.87
N ASN A 47 -4.99 2.29 -12.56
CA ASN A 47 -5.73 3.13 -11.60
C ASN A 47 -5.20 4.58 -11.55
N LEU A 48 -3.88 4.79 -11.65
CA LEU A 48 -3.31 6.14 -11.78
C LEU A 48 -3.74 6.84 -13.07
N SER A 49 -3.76 6.11 -14.19
CA SER A 49 -4.25 6.63 -15.47
C SER A 49 -5.73 7.04 -15.38
N PHE A 50 -6.57 6.21 -14.75
CA PHE A 50 -7.97 6.54 -14.47
C PHE A 50 -8.10 7.85 -13.68
N VAL A 51 -7.31 8.04 -12.62
CA VAL A 51 -7.36 9.27 -11.81
C VAL A 51 -6.93 10.47 -12.64
N ASN A 52 -5.82 10.38 -13.38
CA ASN A 52 -5.33 11.47 -14.23
C ASN A 52 -6.38 11.94 -15.24
N ASN A 53 -7.09 10.99 -15.88
CA ASN A 53 -8.14 11.31 -16.85
C ASN A 53 -9.38 11.97 -16.22
N ASN A 54 -9.62 11.72 -14.93
CA ASN A 54 -10.77 12.27 -14.19
C ASN A 54 -10.47 13.56 -13.43
N LEU A 55 -9.21 14.03 -13.37
CA LEU A 55 -8.85 15.28 -12.69
C LEU A 55 -9.56 16.53 -13.25
N LYS A 56 -10.13 16.45 -14.45
CA LYS A 56 -10.92 17.51 -15.07
C LYS A 56 -12.38 17.58 -14.58
N TYR A 57 -12.82 16.62 -13.76
CA TYR A 57 -14.16 16.54 -13.18
C TYR A 57 -14.09 16.59 -11.65
N PRO A 58 -13.97 17.78 -11.04
CA PRO A 58 -13.85 17.94 -9.59
C PRO A 58 -15.03 17.36 -8.78
N GLU A 59 -16.20 17.23 -9.41
CA GLU A 59 -17.41 16.62 -8.84
C GLU A 59 -17.27 15.13 -8.54
N TYR A 60 -16.25 14.45 -9.12
CA TYR A 60 -15.94 13.03 -8.90
C TYR A 60 -14.61 12.81 -8.17
N ASN A 61 -14.21 13.79 -7.34
CA ASN A 61 -12.95 13.73 -6.60
C ASN A 61 -12.92 12.60 -5.54
N ASP A 62 -14.07 12.20 -5.02
CA ASP A 62 -14.25 11.01 -4.19
C ASP A 62 -13.78 9.74 -4.93
N TRP A 63 -14.22 9.53 -6.16
CA TRP A 63 -13.78 8.42 -7.01
C TRP A 63 -12.30 8.51 -7.37
N SER A 64 -11.77 9.73 -7.51
CA SER A 64 -10.33 9.93 -7.67
C SER A 64 -9.56 9.44 -6.43
N VAL A 65 -10.02 9.75 -5.21
CA VAL A 65 -9.40 9.25 -3.97
C VAL A 65 -9.48 7.72 -3.87
N VAL A 66 -10.62 7.12 -4.27
CA VAL A 66 -10.77 5.66 -4.34
C VAL A 66 -9.75 5.05 -5.32
N GLY A 67 -9.61 5.64 -6.51
CA GLY A 67 -8.64 5.20 -7.52
C GLY A 67 -7.20 5.29 -7.04
N LEU A 68 -6.83 6.40 -6.38
CA LEU A 68 -5.50 6.58 -5.78
C LEU A 68 -5.21 5.52 -4.71
N TYR A 69 -6.18 5.23 -3.85
CA TYR A 69 -6.03 4.18 -2.86
C TYR A 69 -5.79 2.81 -3.50
N TYR A 70 -6.57 2.44 -4.52
CA TYR A 70 -6.39 1.16 -5.19
C TYR A 70 -5.10 1.10 -6.02
N ALA A 71 -4.58 2.23 -6.51
CA ALA A 71 -3.25 2.30 -7.08
C ALA A 71 -2.17 1.91 -6.05
N ALA A 72 -2.16 2.59 -4.89
CA ALA A 72 -1.23 2.28 -3.80
C ALA A 72 -1.41 0.85 -3.26
N TYR A 73 -2.66 0.36 -3.18
CA TYR A 73 -2.94 -1.00 -2.71
C TYR A 73 -2.41 -2.06 -3.66
N HIS A 74 -2.61 -1.91 -4.97
CA HIS A 74 -2.05 -2.85 -5.93
C HIS A 74 -0.52 -2.81 -5.98
N ALA A 75 0.08 -1.63 -5.86
CA ALA A 75 1.53 -1.53 -5.69
C ALA A 75 2.00 -2.29 -4.43
N ALA A 76 1.35 -2.11 -3.27
CA ALA A 76 1.66 -2.91 -2.09
C ALA A 76 1.49 -4.42 -2.31
N LEU A 77 0.44 -4.86 -2.98
CA LEU A 77 0.21 -6.28 -3.29
C LEU A 77 1.29 -6.88 -4.21
N SER A 78 1.88 -6.08 -5.12
CA SER A 78 2.99 -6.54 -5.96
C SER A 78 4.24 -6.92 -5.12
N LEU A 79 4.51 -6.19 -4.04
CA LEU A 79 5.58 -6.53 -3.09
C LEU A 79 5.29 -7.83 -2.33
N LEU A 80 4.03 -8.04 -1.91
CA LEU A 80 3.63 -9.30 -1.30
C LEU A 80 3.83 -10.47 -2.28
N ALA A 81 3.37 -10.29 -3.52
CA ALA A 81 3.51 -11.26 -4.61
C ALA A 81 4.98 -11.59 -4.90
N LYS A 82 5.89 -10.61 -4.89
CA LYS A 82 7.35 -10.83 -5.05
C LYS A 82 7.91 -11.80 -4.01
N LYS A 83 7.32 -11.88 -2.82
CA LYS A 83 7.67 -12.81 -1.74
C LYS A 83 6.80 -14.08 -1.68
N ASN A 84 6.02 -14.37 -2.74
CA ASN A 84 5.06 -15.48 -2.81
C ASN A 84 3.93 -15.40 -1.78
N PHE A 85 3.46 -14.20 -1.43
CA PHE A 85 2.30 -14.01 -0.56
C PHE A 85 1.16 -13.32 -1.30
N ILE A 86 -0.07 -13.68 -0.92
CA ILE A 86 -1.28 -12.94 -1.25
C ILE A 86 -1.92 -12.39 0.03
N SER A 87 -2.66 -11.31 -0.11
CA SER A 87 -3.39 -10.70 0.99
C SER A 87 -4.83 -10.40 0.59
N LYS A 88 -5.76 -10.79 1.47
CA LYS A 88 -7.20 -10.51 1.37
C LYS A 88 -7.63 -9.41 2.35
N SER A 89 -6.67 -8.79 3.03
CA SER A 89 -6.93 -7.79 4.08
C SER A 89 -5.98 -6.60 3.95
N HIS A 90 -6.55 -5.41 3.93
CA HIS A 90 -5.75 -4.18 3.95
C HIS A 90 -4.86 -4.10 5.19
N ASN A 91 -5.30 -4.64 6.33
CA ASN A 91 -4.48 -4.68 7.54
C ASN A 91 -3.32 -5.69 7.42
N ALA A 92 -3.62 -6.88 6.93
CA ALA A 92 -2.61 -7.91 6.68
C ALA A 92 -1.49 -7.39 5.76
N THR A 93 -1.88 -6.60 4.75
CA THR A 93 -0.94 -5.96 3.82
C THR A 93 0.01 -5.02 4.55
N VAL A 94 -0.49 -4.15 5.44
CA VAL A 94 0.35 -3.23 6.23
C VAL A 94 1.31 -3.99 7.14
N VAL A 95 0.79 -4.96 7.90
CA VAL A 95 1.60 -5.80 8.79
C VAL A 95 2.70 -6.53 8.01
N PHE A 96 2.38 -7.05 6.83
CA PHE A 96 3.35 -7.70 5.96
C PHE A 96 4.46 -6.75 5.52
N LEU A 97 4.10 -5.55 5.03
CA LEU A 97 5.08 -4.56 4.57
C LEU A 97 6.01 -4.12 5.70
N ILE A 98 5.48 -3.87 6.91
CA ILE A 98 6.31 -3.52 8.08
C ILE A 98 7.32 -4.62 8.34
N ARG A 99 6.86 -5.87 8.38
CA ARG A 99 7.70 -7.02 8.71
C ARG A 99 8.79 -7.30 7.68
N HIS A 100 8.54 -7.04 6.40
CA HIS A 100 9.40 -7.54 5.31
C HIS A 100 10.15 -6.47 4.51
N TYR A 101 9.69 -5.23 4.54
CA TYR A 101 10.20 -4.15 3.68
C TYR A 101 10.64 -2.91 4.46
N THR A 102 10.64 -2.98 5.80
CA THR A 102 11.18 -1.91 6.66
C THR A 102 12.42 -2.39 7.41
N LYS A 103 13.26 -1.44 7.83
CA LYS A 103 14.50 -1.69 8.58
C LYS A 103 14.30 -1.84 10.09
N GLU A 104 13.11 -1.49 10.62
CA GLU A 104 12.91 -1.27 12.07
C GLU A 104 13.21 -2.50 12.93
N PHE A 105 13.10 -3.70 12.35
CA PHE A 105 13.30 -4.97 13.06
C PHE A 105 14.23 -5.96 12.33
N SER A 106 14.99 -5.52 11.32
CA SER A 106 15.90 -6.41 10.60
C SER A 106 17.12 -6.72 11.46
N GLU A 107 17.31 -8.00 11.84
CA GLU A 107 18.44 -8.42 12.69
C GLU A 107 19.72 -8.77 11.91
N LYS A 108 19.65 -8.91 10.58
CA LYS A 108 20.77 -9.05 9.62
C LYS A 108 20.17 -9.17 8.20
N ASP A 109 20.95 -8.81 7.20
CA ASP A 109 20.76 -9.17 5.77
C ASP A 109 19.68 -8.46 4.94
N ILE A 110 19.41 -7.18 5.20
CA ILE A 110 18.85 -6.32 4.14
C ILE A 110 20.02 -5.58 3.48
N GLN A 111 20.70 -6.26 2.54
CA GLN A 111 21.62 -5.63 1.57
C GLN A 111 20.87 -4.77 0.52
N LEU A 112 19.70 -4.21 0.87
CA LEU A 112 18.99 -3.27 0.02
C LEU A 112 19.47 -1.86 0.35
N ILE A 113 19.73 -1.05 -0.67
CA ILE A 113 20.01 0.38 -0.55
C ILE A 113 18.91 0.99 0.34
N ASP A 114 19.28 1.71 1.41
CA ASP A 114 18.35 2.31 2.38
C ASP A 114 17.18 3.06 1.73
N GLU A 115 17.45 3.69 0.59
CA GLU A 115 16.51 4.48 -0.19
C GLU A 115 15.34 3.65 -0.77
N LEU A 116 15.59 2.37 -1.06
CA LEU A 116 14.61 1.45 -1.62
C LEU A 116 13.76 0.76 -0.56
N LEU A 117 13.88 1.08 0.72
CA LEU A 117 13.01 0.46 1.73
C LEU A 117 11.72 1.22 1.92
N ILE A 118 10.64 0.49 2.17
CA ILE A 118 9.39 1.09 2.61
C ILE A 118 9.63 1.75 3.97
N THR A 119 9.43 3.06 4.05
CA THR A 119 9.66 3.83 5.28
C THR A 119 8.39 3.89 6.14
N LYS A 120 8.55 4.30 7.40
CA LYS A 120 7.42 4.64 8.26
C LYS A 120 6.54 5.73 7.65
N LYS A 121 7.13 6.70 6.94
CA LYS A 121 6.37 7.78 6.25
C LYS A 121 5.52 7.22 5.11
N ASP A 122 6.06 6.29 4.33
CA ASP A 122 5.33 5.63 3.24
C ASP A 122 4.10 4.87 3.77
N LEU A 123 4.26 4.14 4.88
CA LEU A 123 3.17 3.40 5.52
C LEU A 123 2.16 4.30 6.23
N ALA A 124 2.60 5.41 6.82
CA ALA A 124 1.72 6.41 7.37
C ALA A 124 0.85 7.04 6.27
N PHE A 125 1.45 7.39 5.12
CA PHE A 125 0.72 7.84 3.94
C PHE A 125 -0.28 6.79 3.44
N TYR A 126 0.17 5.55 3.23
CA TYR A 126 -0.67 4.46 2.75
C TYR A 126 -1.91 4.23 3.63
N THR A 127 -1.73 4.24 4.95
CA THR A 127 -2.85 4.05 5.89
C THR A 127 -3.74 5.28 6.03
N ALA A 128 -3.21 6.49 5.91
CA ALA A 128 -4.01 7.70 5.80
C ALA A 128 -4.87 7.67 4.53
N LEU A 129 -4.30 7.32 3.38
CA LEU A 129 -5.02 7.20 2.11
C LEU A 129 -6.13 6.13 2.17
N ARG A 130 -5.92 5.04 2.93
CA ARG A 130 -6.99 4.06 3.22
C ARG A 130 -8.17 4.71 3.96
N SER A 131 -7.90 5.55 4.96
CA SER A 131 -8.94 6.27 5.71
C SER A 131 -9.67 7.26 4.80
N GLU A 132 -8.94 8.01 3.97
CA GLU A 132 -9.53 8.93 2.99
C GLU A 132 -10.43 8.19 2.00
N ARG A 133 -10.01 7.01 1.51
CA ARG A 133 -10.84 6.16 0.67
C ARG A 133 -12.09 5.69 1.39
N GLN A 134 -12.00 5.30 2.66
CA GLN A 134 -13.18 4.90 3.44
C GLN A 134 -14.18 6.06 3.53
N ASN A 135 -13.71 7.28 3.78
CA ASN A 135 -14.55 8.47 3.77
C ASN A 135 -15.17 8.69 2.38
N ALA A 136 -14.37 8.63 1.31
CA ALA A 136 -14.84 8.79 -0.06
C ALA A 136 -15.90 7.76 -0.48
N SER A 137 -15.82 6.52 0.02
CA SER A 137 -16.76 5.46 -0.36
C SER A 137 -18.05 5.40 0.46
N TYR A 138 -18.04 5.88 1.71
CA TYR A 138 -19.16 5.68 2.64
C TYR A 138 -19.75 6.98 3.20
N SER A 139 -19.08 8.11 3.05
CA SER A 139 -19.67 9.41 3.37
C SER A 139 -20.74 9.76 2.35
N THR A 140 -21.82 10.41 2.80
CA THR A 140 -22.83 11.02 1.92
C THR A 140 -22.42 12.42 1.44
N ASP A 141 -21.36 12.98 2.02
CA ASP A 141 -20.89 14.33 1.73
C ASP A 141 -19.81 14.34 0.64
N ILE A 142 -19.88 15.32 -0.27
CA ILE A 142 -18.84 15.55 -1.30
C ILE A 142 -17.64 16.24 -0.63
N MET A 143 -16.68 15.45 -0.18
CA MET A 143 -15.67 15.86 0.81
C MET A 143 -14.28 16.20 0.27
N PHE A 144 -14.06 16.20 -1.05
CA PHE A 144 -12.71 16.30 -1.63
C PHE A 144 -12.54 17.44 -2.63
N GLY A 145 -11.79 18.47 -2.21
CA GLY A 145 -11.36 19.55 -3.09
C GLY A 145 -10.19 19.14 -4.00
N GLN A 146 -10.07 19.78 -5.16
CA GLN A 146 -9.08 19.46 -6.19
C GLN A 146 -7.63 19.47 -5.68
N ASN A 147 -7.29 20.42 -4.79
CA ASN A 147 -5.95 20.54 -4.25
C ASN A 147 -5.55 19.32 -3.42
N LYS A 148 -6.48 18.79 -2.61
CA LYS A 148 -6.27 17.58 -1.82
C LYS A 148 -6.05 16.37 -2.72
N VAL A 149 -6.85 16.22 -3.77
CA VAL A 149 -6.69 15.13 -4.75
C VAL A 149 -5.34 15.18 -5.45
N ARG A 150 -4.89 16.36 -5.87
CA ARG A 150 -3.56 16.54 -6.50
C ARG A 150 -2.41 16.20 -5.54
N GLU A 151 -2.53 16.58 -4.27
CA GLU A 151 -1.54 16.23 -3.24
C GLU A 151 -1.47 14.71 -3.04
N LEU A 152 -2.62 14.05 -2.92
CA LEU A 152 -2.70 12.60 -2.78
C LEU A 152 -2.17 11.89 -4.04
N LEU A 153 -2.45 12.42 -5.23
CA LEU A 153 -1.93 11.89 -6.50
C LEU A 153 -0.42 11.91 -6.52
N LYS A 154 0.21 13.06 -6.20
CA LYS A 154 1.66 13.17 -6.15
C LYS A 154 2.29 12.12 -5.23
N LYS A 155 1.77 12.01 -3.99
CA LYS A 155 2.26 11.02 -3.01
C LYS A 155 2.02 9.57 -3.45
N THR A 156 0.91 9.32 -4.14
CA THR A 156 0.59 7.97 -4.67
C THR A 156 1.57 7.60 -5.79
N VAL A 157 1.88 8.53 -6.70
CA VAL A 157 2.88 8.32 -7.75
C VAL A 157 4.26 8.08 -7.13
N GLU A 158 4.68 8.87 -6.14
CA GLU A 158 5.93 8.66 -5.41
C GLU A 158 6.00 7.26 -4.77
N PHE A 159 4.91 6.82 -4.13
CA PHE A 159 4.83 5.48 -3.54
C PHE A 159 4.88 4.36 -4.58
N VAL A 160 4.16 4.50 -5.70
CA VAL A 160 4.14 3.49 -6.78
C VAL A 160 5.50 3.39 -7.46
N ASN A 161 6.15 4.51 -7.77
CA ASN A 161 7.49 4.51 -8.36
C ASN A 161 8.51 3.84 -7.43
N LYS A 162 8.45 4.15 -6.13
CA LYS A 162 9.30 3.49 -5.15
C LYS A 162 9.08 1.97 -5.09
N VAL A 163 7.83 1.52 -5.23
CA VAL A 163 7.53 0.09 -5.33
C VAL A 163 8.14 -0.49 -6.61
N ASP A 164 8.02 0.18 -7.75
CA ASP A 164 8.66 -0.26 -9.00
C ASP A 164 10.19 -0.38 -8.84
N ASP A 165 10.85 0.61 -8.22
CA ASP A 165 12.30 0.56 -7.94
C ASP A 165 12.68 -0.66 -7.07
N ILE A 166 11.86 -0.99 -6.06
CA ILE A 166 12.03 -2.19 -5.22
C ILE A 166 11.85 -3.49 -6.02
N LEU A 167 10.99 -3.47 -7.03
CA LEU A 167 10.73 -4.64 -7.88
C LEU A 167 11.86 -4.86 -8.88
N GLU A 168 12.44 -3.80 -9.43
CA GLU A 168 13.53 -3.82 -10.43
C GLU A 168 14.87 -4.27 -9.85
N GLU A 169 15.17 -4.00 -8.58
CA GLU A 169 16.30 -4.63 -7.90
C GLU A 169 15.95 -6.06 -7.46
N ILE A 170 16.66 -7.05 -8.03
CA ILE A 170 16.65 -8.53 -7.81
C ILE A 170 15.95 -9.34 -8.91
#